data_AF-A0A0Q7UHE2-F1
#
_entry.id   AF-A0A0Q7UHE2-F1
#
_cell.length_a   1.000
_cell.length_b   1.000
_cell.length_c   1.000
_cell.angle_alpha   90.00
_cell.angle_beta   90.00
_cell.angle_gamma   90.00
#
_symmetry.space_group_name_H-M   'P 1'
#
loop_
_entity.id
_entity.type
_entity.pdbx_description
1 polymer ?
#
loop_
_entity_poly.entity_id
_entity_poly.type
_entity_poly.pdbx_seq_one_letter_code
_entity_poly.pdbx_strand_id
1 'polypeptide(L)'
;MDRSRFYAALRRRDSGVFGTSLTQAQVDRLEAILARLDAKRIELAQAAYILATAYHESDRFRTMEEYASGAAYEGRATLGNTQPGDGVRFKGRGFVQITGRRNYTDWAKRLSVDLVGNPALAARIDHATTILIDGMMLGTFTGRKLPDYVSGTKKDFVNARRVVNGIDRAALIANHARAFEKALAGAGYDAAASRSPANQKPVPVPVTPPTPTPAPAPIDIAPGAGRRDLPAAAILAIIVLMLVAVAASMFGG
;
A
#
# COMPACT_ATOMS: atom_id res chain seq x y z
N MET A 1 -8.53 -20.87 0.19
CA MET A 1 -7.54 -21.04 -0.92
C MET A 1 -6.31 -21.82 -0.46
N ASP A 2 -5.61 -22.48 -1.37
CA ASP A 2 -4.32 -23.15 -1.16
C ASP A 2 -3.16 -22.13 -1.22
N ARG A 3 -2.59 -21.80 -0.05
CA ARG A 3 -1.49 -20.83 0.05
C ARG A 3 -0.23 -21.27 -0.68
N SER A 4 0.08 -22.57 -0.70
CA SER A 4 1.26 -23.11 -1.38
C SER A 4 1.15 -22.92 -2.89
N ARG A 5 -0.01 -23.20 -3.48
CA ARG A 5 -0.28 -22.95 -4.91
C ARG A 5 -0.22 -21.47 -5.25
N PHE A 6 -0.78 -20.61 -4.40
CA PHE A 6 -0.72 -19.16 -4.60
C PHE A 6 0.72 -18.65 -4.68
N TYR A 7 1.56 -18.97 -3.68
CA TYR A 7 2.96 -18.54 -3.69
C TYR A 7 3.80 -19.20 -4.78
N ALA A 8 3.53 -20.46 -5.14
CA ALA A 8 4.17 -21.09 -6.29
C ALA A 8 3.86 -20.34 -7.59
N ALA A 9 2.61 -19.89 -7.78
CA ALA A 9 2.22 -19.09 -8.94
C ALA A 9 2.94 -17.73 -8.98
N LEU A 10 3.06 -17.04 -7.83
CA LEU A 10 3.81 -15.77 -7.75
C LEU A 10 5.30 -15.95 -8.04
N ARG A 11 5.88 -17.11 -7.71
CA ARG A 11 7.31 -17.44 -7.92
C ARG A 11 7.68 -17.85 -9.36
N ARG A 12 6.74 -17.81 -10.30
CA ARG A 12 7.04 -18.14 -11.69
C ARG A 12 7.75 -16.98 -12.40
N ARG A 13 8.66 -17.31 -13.32
CA ARG A 13 9.37 -16.29 -14.14
C ARG A 13 8.41 -15.44 -14.98
N ASP A 14 7.28 -16.01 -15.39
CA ASP A 14 6.25 -15.38 -16.22
C ASP A 14 5.01 -14.95 -15.44
N SER A 15 5.08 -14.88 -14.10
CA SER A 15 3.95 -14.50 -13.24
C SER A 15 3.47 -13.07 -13.48
N GLY A 16 4.32 -12.18 -14.00
CA GLY A 16 4.05 -10.75 -14.11
C GLY A 16 4.21 -9.99 -12.77
N VAL A 17 4.56 -10.68 -11.68
CA VAL A 17 4.75 -10.13 -10.31
C VAL A 17 5.83 -10.93 -9.54
N PHE A 18 6.68 -10.30 -8.73
CA PHE A 18 7.78 -10.92 -7.94
C PHE A 18 8.88 -11.71 -8.69
N GLY A 19 8.59 -12.47 -9.74
CA GLY A 19 9.56 -13.32 -10.43
C GLY A 19 9.87 -14.59 -9.63
N THR A 20 11.14 -15.00 -9.51
CA THR A 20 11.49 -16.33 -8.96
C THR A 20 11.66 -16.40 -7.43
N SER A 21 11.50 -15.29 -6.71
CA SER A 21 11.68 -15.27 -5.26
C SER A 21 10.77 -14.28 -4.54
N LEU A 22 10.43 -14.63 -3.29
CA LEU A 22 9.79 -13.74 -2.32
C LEU A 22 10.56 -13.86 -1.01
N THR A 23 10.81 -12.74 -0.35
CA THR A 23 11.37 -12.72 1.00
C THR A 23 10.29 -13.08 2.02
N GLN A 24 10.69 -13.47 3.23
CA GLN A 24 9.74 -13.77 4.29
C GLN A 24 8.87 -12.54 4.64
N ALA A 25 9.47 -11.35 4.68
CA ALA A 25 8.71 -10.12 4.92
C ALA A 25 7.63 -9.84 3.85
N GLN A 26 7.89 -10.18 2.58
CA GLN A 26 6.87 -10.08 1.52
C GLN A 26 5.76 -11.11 1.71
N VAL A 27 6.12 -12.33 2.13
CA VAL A 27 5.14 -13.38 2.47
C VAL A 27 4.26 -12.94 3.63
N ASP A 28 4.84 -12.45 4.73
CA ASP A 28 4.09 -12.01 5.92
C ASP A 28 3.11 -10.87 5.60
N ARG A 29 3.53 -9.92 4.75
CA ARG A 29 2.68 -8.81 4.29
C ARG A 29 1.54 -9.30 3.41
N LEU A 30 1.80 -10.22 2.49
CA LEU A 30 0.77 -10.86 1.67
C LEU A 30 -0.21 -11.66 2.53
N GLU A 31 0.28 -12.44 3.49
CA GLU A 31 -0.54 -13.24 4.41
C GLU A 31 -1.51 -12.36 5.19
N ALA A 32 -1.04 -11.23 5.74
CA ALA A 32 -1.89 -10.29 6.46
C ALA A 32 -3.00 -9.71 5.58
N ILE A 33 -2.68 -9.31 4.34
CA ILE A 33 -3.68 -8.81 3.38
C ILE A 33 -4.69 -9.90 3.05
N LEU A 34 -4.24 -11.10 2.70
CA LEU A 34 -5.09 -12.22 2.34
C LEU A 34 -6.02 -12.62 3.49
N ALA A 35 -5.54 -12.65 4.73
CA ALA A 35 -6.36 -12.89 5.91
C ALA A 35 -7.47 -11.84 6.08
N ARG A 36 -7.17 -10.56 5.83
CA ARG A 36 -8.19 -9.50 5.88
C ARG A 36 -9.15 -9.57 4.69
N LEU A 37 -8.69 -9.90 3.49
CA LEU A 37 -9.54 -10.12 2.32
C LEU A 37 -10.57 -11.22 2.59
N ASP A 38 -10.13 -12.34 3.18
CA ASP A 38 -10.98 -13.44 3.63
C ASP A 38 -11.99 -12.96 4.69
N ALA A 39 -11.53 -12.27 5.74
CA ALA A 39 -12.39 -11.78 6.81
C ALA A 39 -13.46 -10.78 6.33
N LYS A 40 -13.14 -9.98 5.31
CA LYS A 40 -14.05 -9.01 4.70
C LYS A 40 -14.85 -9.54 3.52
N ARG A 41 -14.65 -10.81 3.15
CA ARG A 41 -15.31 -11.45 1.99
C ARG A 41 -15.14 -10.65 0.69
N ILE A 42 -13.93 -10.14 0.47
CA ILE A 42 -13.63 -9.33 -0.71
C ILE A 42 -13.65 -10.22 -1.95
N GLU A 43 -14.35 -9.78 -3.00
CA GLU A 43 -14.49 -10.54 -4.25
C GLU A 43 -13.14 -10.78 -4.91
N LEU A 44 -12.99 -11.88 -5.64
CA LEU A 44 -11.73 -12.29 -6.29
C LEU A 44 -11.09 -11.14 -7.10
N ALA A 45 -11.87 -10.47 -7.94
CA ALA A 45 -11.35 -9.39 -8.78
C ALA A 45 -10.94 -8.16 -7.95
N GLN A 46 -11.66 -7.84 -6.88
CA GLN A 46 -11.32 -6.76 -5.95
C GLN A 46 -10.04 -7.10 -5.18
N ALA A 47 -9.93 -8.31 -4.65
CA ALA A 47 -8.75 -8.83 -3.96
C ALA A 47 -7.51 -8.75 -4.85
N ALA A 48 -7.62 -9.16 -6.11
CA ALA A 48 -6.56 -9.07 -7.08
C ALA A 48 -6.09 -7.62 -7.31
N TYR A 49 -7.03 -6.68 -7.42
CA TYR A 49 -6.72 -5.27 -7.62
C TYR A 49 -6.09 -4.61 -6.37
N ILE A 50 -6.55 -4.99 -5.18
CA ILE A 50 -5.98 -4.54 -3.90
C ILE A 50 -4.53 -5.00 -3.77
N LEU A 51 -4.25 -6.28 -4.07
CA LEU A 51 -2.88 -6.82 -4.05
C LEU A 51 -1.99 -6.14 -5.09
N ALA A 52 -2.51 -5.89 -6.29
CA ALA A 52 -1.79 -5.18 -7.34
C ALA A 52 -1.43 -3.74 -6.95
N THR A 53 -2.36 -3.04 -6.29
CA THR A 53 -2.14 -1.69 -5.78
C THR A 53 -1.06 -1.71 -4.71
N ALA A 54 -1.19 -2.57 -3.70
CA ALA A 54 -0.18 -2.70 -2.64
C ALA A 54 1.19 -3.07 -3.22
N TYR A 55 1.25 -4.00 -4.17
CA TYR A 55 2.48 -4.38 -4.86
C TYR A 55 3.14 -3.18 -5.55
N HIS A 56 2.36 -2.34 -6.23
CA HIS A 56 2.90 -1.19 -6.96
C HIS A 56 3.41 -0.10 -6.02
N GLU A 57 2.59 0.29 -5.03
CA GLU A 57 2.85 1.44 -4.15
C GLU A 57 3.95 1.17 -3.10
N SER A 58 4.18 -0.09 -2.72
CA SER A 58 5.12 -0.46 -1.64
C SER A 58 6.45 -1.04 -2.12
N ASP A 59 6.84 -0.72 -3.37
CA ASP A 59 7.99 -1.35 -4.05
C ASP A 59 7.96 -2.89 -3.94
N ARG A 60 6.85 -3.48 -4.38
CA ARG A 60 6.63 -4.93 -4.36
C ARG A 60 6.66 -5.48 -2.94
N PHE A 61 5.99 -4.80 -2.01
CA PHE A 61 5.98 -5.14 -0.58
C PHE A 61 7.37 -5.16 0.05
N ARG A 62 8.30 -4.29 -0.39
CA ARG A 62 9.61 -4.13 0.25
C ARG A 62 9.59 -3.05 1.32
N THR A 63 8.85 -1.97 1.11
CA THR A 63 8.82 -0.85 2.04
C THR A 63 7.43 -0.61 2.65
N MET A 64 7.42 -0.15 3.90
CA MET A 64 6.22 0.31 4.63
C MET A 64 6.30 1.78 5.01
N GLU A 65 7.39 2.47 4.62
CA GLU A 65 7.61 3.88 4.82
C GLU A 65 8.29 4.44 3.58
N GLU A 66 7.90 5.62 3.12
CA GLU A 66 8.54 6.22 1.95
C GLU A 66 10.03 6.46 2.20
N TYR A 67 10.82 6.40 1.14
CA TYR A 67 12.26 6.64 1.21
C TYR A 67 12.62 8.13 1.40
N ALA A 68 11.77 9.05 0.94
CA ALA A 68 12.01 10.47 1.12
C ALA A 68 11.86 10.88 2.59
N SER A 69 12.46 12.01 2.96
CA SER A 69 12.40 12.53 4.33
C SER A 69 11.01 13.03 4.74
N GLY A 70 10.14 13.34 3.76
CA GLY A 70 8.86 14.04 4.00
C GLY A 70 9.01 15.56 4.15
N ALA A 71 10.23 16.11 4.19
CA ALA A 71 10.45 17.56 4.34
C ALA A 71 9.76 18.39 3.24
N ALA A 72 9.63 17.84 2.03
CA ALA A 72 8.91 18.47 0.93
C ALA A 72 7.41 18.67 1.21
N TYR A 73 6.85 18.00 2.22
CA TYR A 73 5.45 18.11 2.63
C TYR A 73 5.21 19.16 3.71
N GLU A 74 6.25 19.82 4.20
CA GLU A 74 6.13 20.87 5.20
C GLU A 74 5.23 22.02 4.71
N GLY A 75 4.34 22.52 5.57
CA GLY A 75 3.44 23.63 5.26
C GLY A 75 2.37 23.34 4.19
N ARG A 76 2.26 22.10 3.69
CA ARG A 76 1.27 21.78 2.63
C ARG A 76 -0.15 21.73 3.17
N ALA A 77 -0.88 22.83 2.98
CA ALA A 77 -2.29 22.95 3.37
C ALA A 77 -3.21 21.88 2.77
N THR A 78 -2.95 21.42 1.54
CA THR A 78 -3.72 20.35 0.90
C THR A 78 -3.59 19.00 1.62
N LEU A 79 -2.50 18.78 2.36
CA LEU A 79 -2.25 17.60 3.20
C LEU A 79 -2.68 17.82 4.67
N GLY A 80 -3.14 19.03 5.00
CA GLY A 80 -3.40 19.45 6.38
C GLY A 80 -2.14 19.66 7.21
N ASN A 81 -0.96 19.74 6.57
CA ASN A 81 0.31 19.99 7.24
C ASN A 81 0.43 21.48 7.55
N THR A 82 -0.17 21.92 8.66
CA THR A 82 -0.25 23.33 9.04
C THR A 82 0.55 23.66 10.29
N GLN A 83 1.19 22.66 10.92
CA GLN A 83 2.04 22.85 12.08
C GLN A 83 3.51 22.59 11.72
N PRO A 84 4.47 23.32 12.32
CA PRO A 84 5.89 23.07 12.11
C PRO A 84 6.28 21.61 12.38
N GLY A 85 6.97 21.01 11.41
CA GLY A 85 7.46 19.63 11.48
C GLY A 85 6.48 18.58 10.95
N ASP A 86 5.30 18.99 10.49
CA ASP A 86 4.30 18.08 9.93
C ASP A 86 4.78 17.30 8.72
N GLY A 87 5.66 17.87 7.90
CA GLY A 87 6.12 17.23 6.68
C GLY A 87 6.81 15.91 6.96
N VAL A 88 7.85 15.95 7.79
CA VAL A 88 8.62 14.76 8.20
C VAL A 88 7.76 13.84 9.08
N ARG A 89 6.96 14.41 10.00
CA ARG A 89 6.14 13.64 10.94
C ARG A 89 5.10 12.78 10.20
N PHE A 90 4.40 13.35 9.22
CA PHE A 90 3.32 12.72 8.47
C PHE A 90 3.72 12.32 7.04
N LYS A 91 4.97 11.89 6.89
CA LYS A 91 5.50 11.26 5.68
C LYS A 91 4.75 9.95 5.33
N GLY A 92 4.90 9.47 4.11
CA GLY A 92 4.23 8.29 3.55
C GLY A 92 4.49 7.01 4.34
N ARG A 93 3.40 6.31 4.73
CA ARG A 93 3.47 5.00 5.41
C ARG A 93 2.39 4.02 4.96
N GLY A 94 2.67 2.74 5.11
CA GLY A 94 1.79 1.63 4.78
C GLY A 94 1.79 1.27 3.29
N PHE A 95 0.91 0.32 2.91
CA PHE A 95 0.89 -0.21 1.55
C PHE A 95 0.49 0.80 0.47
N VAL A 96 -0.23 1.86 0.83
CA VAL A 96 -0.67 2.94 -0.07
C VAL A 96 -0.03 4.28 0.26
N GLN A 97 0.98 4.28 1.13
CA GLN A 97 1.75 5.49 1.51
C GLN A 97 0.84 6.66 1.92
N ILE A 98 0.01 6.48 2.97
CA ILE A 98 -0.79 7.60 3.47
C ILE A 98 0.14 8.73 3.95
N THR A 99 -0.18 9.95 3.56
CA THR A 99 0.68 11.13 3.76
C THR A 99 -0.16 12.32 4.23
N GLY A 100 0.38 13.11 5.15
CA GLY A 100 -0.22 14.35 5.61
C GLY A 100 -1.08 14.21 6.86
N ARG A 101 -1.00 15.20 7.75
CA ARG A 101 -1.71 15.25 9.03
C ARG A 101 -3.21 14.95 8.89
N ARG A 102 -3.86 15.43 7.84
CA ARG A 102 -5.30 15.18 7.59
C ARG A 102 -5.58 13.69 7.50
N ASN A 103 -4.79 12.95 6.70
CA ASN A 103 -4.98 11.52 6.49
C ASN A 103 -4.65 10.70 7.73
N TYR A 104 -3.57 11.06 8.44
CA TYR A 104 -3.24 10.43 9.73
C TYR A 104 -4.34 10.64 10.77
N THR A 105 -4.93 11.84 10.82
CA THR A 105 -6.03 12.16 11.75
C THR A 105 -7.32 11.39 11.41
N ASP A 106 -7.66 11.29 10.12
CA ASP A 106 -8.83 10.51 9.68
C ASP A 106 -8.67 9.03 10.02
N TRP A 107 -7.53 8.43 9.69
CA TRP A 107 -7.26 7.02 9.99
C TRP A 107 -7.08 6.74 11.48
N ALA A 108 -6.58 7.69 12.26
CA ALA A 108 -6.53 7.56 13.71
C ALA A 108 -7.92 7.30 14.30
N LYS A 109 -8.93 8.06 13.82
CA LYS A 109 -10.33 7.89 14.23
C LYS A 109 -10.90 6.55 13.77
N ARG A 110 -10.69 6.18 12.50
CA ARG A 110 -11.22 4.93 11.93
C ARG A 110 -10.67 3.68 12.60
N LEU A 111 -9.39 3.71 12.96
CA LEU A 111 -8.72 2.59 13.64
C LEU A 111 -8.91 2.63 15.16
N SER A 112 -9.33 3.76 15.73
CA SER A 112 -9.23 4.03 17.17
C SER A 112 -7.82 3.84 17.70
N VAL A 113 -6.82 4.33 16.94
CA VAL A 113 -5.39 4.25 17.25
C VAL A 113 -4.78 5.65 17.11
N ASP A 114 -3.92 6.06 18.04
CA ASP A 114 -3.29 7.38 17.99
C ASP A 114 -2.17 7.46 16.93
N LEU A 115 -2.55 7.55 15.66
CA LEU A 115 -1.60 7.77 14.55
C LEU A 115 -1.07 9.21 14.52
N VAL A 116 -1.72 10.16 15.19
CA VAL A 116 -1.28 11.57 15.18
C VAL A 116 -0.11 11.74 16.15
N GLY A 117 -0.22 11.18 17.35
CA GLY A 117 0.85 11.10 18.34
C GLY A 117 1.95 10.10 17.96
N ASN A 118 1.58 8.99 17.32
CA ASN A 118 2.51 7.90 16.96
C ASN A 118 2.41 7.51 15.47
N PRO A 119 2.87 8.36 14.53
CA PRO A 119 2.67 8.14 13.10
C PRO A 119 3.35 6.88 12.54
N ALA A 120 4.42 6.39 13.17
CA ALA A 120 5.05 5.12 12.78
C ALA A 120 4.08 3.92 12.83
N LEU A 121 3.02 3.99 13.65
CA LEU A 121 2.00 2.93 13.71
C LEU A 121 1.32 2.71 12.35
N ALA A 122 1.22 3.72 11.48
CA ALA A 122 0.65 3.56 10.14
C ALA A 122 1.44 2.58 9.24
N ALA A 123 2.71 2.31 9.56
CA ALA A 123 3.55 1.35 8.86
C ALA A 123 3.40 -0.09 9.40
N ARG A 124 2.75 -0.30 10.56
CA ARG A 124 2.51 -1.64 11.08
C ARG A 124 1.60 -2.41 10.12
N ILE A 125 1.89 -3.70 9.91
CA ILE A 125 1.22 -4.53 8.90
C ILE A 125 -0.29 -4.63 9.14
N ASP A 126 -0.74 -4.71 10.39
CA ASP A 126 -2.15 -4.76 10.78
C ASP A 126 -2.91 -3.46 10.42
N HIS A 127 -2.34 -2.31 10.80
CA HIS A 127 -2.92 -1.00 10.49
C HIS A 127 -2.86 -0.69 9.00
N ALA A 128 -1.72 -0.92 8.34
CA ALA A 128 -1.53 -0.70 6.91
C ALA A 128 -2.46 -1.58 6.05
N THR A 129 -2.66 -2.84 6.42
CA THR A 129 -3.60 -3.75 5.75
C THR A 129 -5.03 -3.22 5.86
N THR A 130 -5.40 -2.70 7.04
CA THR A 130 -6.72 -2.08 7.25
C THR A 130 -6.90 -0.82 6.42
N ILE A 131 -5.91 0.08 6.45
CA ILE A 131 -5.90 1.32 5.68
C ILE A 131 -6.06 1.03 4.19
N LEU A 132 -5.28 0.09 3.65
CA LEU A 132 -5.35 -0.34 2.26
C LEU A 132 -6.76 -0.83 1.88
N ILE A 133 -7.25 -1.87 2.54
CA ILE A 133 -8.50 -2.53 2.13
C ILE A 133 -9.70 -1.62 2.37
N ASP A 134 -9.83 -1.08 3.59
CA ASP A 134 -10.99 -0.27 3.93
C ASP A 134 -10.97 1.06 3.19
N GLY A 135 -9.78 1.64 2.96
CA GLY A 135 -9.65 2.88 2.23
C GLY A 135 -10.04 2.75 0.77
N MET A 136 -9.67 1.65 0.10
CA MET A 136 -10.11 1.36 -1.27
C MET A 136 -11.61 1.09 -1.35
N MET A 137 -12.18 0.38 -0.37
CA MET A 137 -13.61 0.05 -0.38
C MET A 137 -14.51 1.24 -0.03
N LEU A 138 -14.03 2.14 0.85
CA LEU A 138 -14.78 3.33 1.27
C LEU A 138 -14.45 4.57 0.44
N GLY A 139 -13.37 4.55 -0.35
CA GLY A 139 -12.92 5.65 -1.19
C GLY A 139 -12.24 6.79 -0.43
N THR A 140 -11.55 6.50 0.68
CA THR A 140 -11.00 7.53 1.57
C THR A 140 -9.82 8.31 0.97
N PHE A 141 -9.23 7.83 -0.13
CA PHE A 141 -8.05 8.48 -0.72
C PHE A 141 -8.42 9.57 -1.73
N THR A 142 -9.37 9.29 -2.62
CA THR A 142 -9.76 10.20 -3.72
C THR A 142 -11.25 10.48 -3.78
N GLY A 143 -12.05 9.87 -2.90
CA GLY A 143 -13.52 9.84 -2.97
C GLY A 143 -14.09 8.74 -3.85
N ARG A 144 -13.25 8.04 -4.64
CA ARG A 144 -13.68 6.97 -5.54
C ARG A 144 -13.49 5.61 -4.90
N LYS A 145 -14.48 4.72 -5.03
CA LYS A 145 -14.48 3.42 -4.36
C LYS A 145 -14.13 2.31 -5.34
N LEU A 146 -13.45 1.27 -4.87
CA LEU A 146 -13.15 0.12 -5.71
C LEU A 146 -14.41 -0.57 -6.29
N PRO A 147 -15.51 -0.74 -5.53
CA PRO A 147 -16.77 -1.26 -6.07
C PRO A 147 -17.35 -0.47 -7.26
N ASP A 148 -17.01 0.81 -7.40
CA ASP A 148 -17.44 1.63 -8.54
C ASP A 148 -16.80 1.17 -9.85
N TYR A 149 -15.69 0.42 -9.81
CA TYR A 149 -14.93 -0.06 -10.97
C TYR A 149 -14.89 -1.58 -11.09
N VAL A 150 -14.88 -2.27 -9.95
CA VAL A 150 -14.72 -3.72 -9.86
C VAL A 150 -15.77 -4.26 -8.89
N SER A 151 -16.80 -4.89 -9.42
CA SER A 151 -17.91 -5.47 -8.64
C SER A 151 -18.69 -6.47 -9.49
N GLY A 152 -18.94 -7.67 -8.97
CA GLY A 152 -19.64 -8.73 -9.71
C GLY A 152 -18.97 -9.03 -11.05
N THR A 153 -19.69 -8.78 -12.16
CA THR A 153 -19.16 -8.97 -13.52
C THR A 153 -18.33 -7.78 -14.03
N LYS A 154 -18.41 -6.62 -13.38
CA LYS A 154 -17.63 -5.43 -13.74
C LYS A 154 -16.19 -5.59 -13.29
N LYS A 155 -15.24 -5.43 -14.23
CA LYS A 155 -13.80 -5.60 -13.97
C LYS A 155 -12.96 -4.56 -14.70
N ASP A 156 -13.14 -3.29 -14.34
CA ASP A 156 -12.39 -2.18 -14.92
C ASP A 156 -11.12 -1.87 -14.13
N PHE A 157 -10.12 -2.76 -14.24
CA PHE A 157 -8.84 -2.58 -13.53
C PHE A 157 -8.06 -1.33 -13.98
N VAL A 158 -8.29 -0.82 -15.19
CA VAL A 158 -7.59 0.37 -15.67
C VAL A 158 -8.13 1.60 -14.94
N ASN A 159 -9.44 1.83 -14.96
CA ASN A 159 -10.03 2.99 -14.29
C ASN A 159 -10.07 2.86 -12.77
N ALA A 160 -9.97 1.65 -12.21
CA ALA A 160 -9.79 1.44 -10.78
C ALA A 160 -8.55 2.15 -10.20
N ARG A 161 -7.58 2.57 -11.04
CA ARG A 161 -6.43 3.37 -10.59
C ARG A 161 -6.85 4.66 -9.88
N ARG A 162 -8.03 5.16 -10.26
CA ARG A 162 -8.64 6.36 -9.71
C ARG A 162 -8.97 6.28 -8.21
N VAL A 163 -9.01 5.08 -7.65
CA VAL A 163 -9.30 4.83 -6.23
C VAL A 163 -8.16 5.33 -5.33
N VAL A 164 -6.91 5.22 -5.79
CA VAL A 164 -5.71 5.61 -5.01
C VAL A 164 -5.00 6.83 -5.60
N ASN A 165 -4.99 6.96 -6.92
CA ASN A 165 -4.30 8.05 -7.63
C ASN A 165 -5.14 8.48 -8.85
N GLY A 166 -4.58 9.20 -9.83
CA GLY A 166 -5.20 9.50 -11.12
C GLY A 166 -5.24 8.28 -12.05
N ILE A 167 -4.67 8.39 -13.25
CA ILE A 167 -4.55 7.26 -14.20
C ILE A 167 -3.11 6.85 -14.49
N ASP A 168 -2.15 7.41 -13.75
CA ASP A 168 -0.75 7.06 -13.94
C ASP A 168 -0.51 5.58 -13.68
N ARG A 169 0.28 4.98 -14.57
CA ARG A 169 0.58 3.54 -14.63
C ARG A 169 -0.66 2.62 -14.60
N ALA A 170 -1.85 3.11 -14.93
CA ALA A 170 -3.09 2.34 -14.84
C ALA A 170 -3.04 1.01 -15.60
N ALA A 171 -2.51 1.01 -16.83
CA ALA A 171 -2.35 -0.22 -17.62
C ALA A 171 -1.38 -1.23 -16.96
N LEU A 172 -0.28 -0.74 -16.38
CA LEU A 172 0.70 -1.59 -15.68
C LEU A 172 0.08 -2.24 -14.42
N ILE A 173 -0.63 -1.45 -13.62
CA ILE A 173 -1.29 -1.93 -12.41
C ILE A 173 -2.43 -2.89 -12.76
N ALA A 174 -3.17 -2.63 -13.85
CA ALA A 174 -4.16 -3.56 -14.37
C ALA A 174 -3.53 -4.91 -14.77
N ASN A 175 -2.33 -4.92 -15.34
CA ASN A 175 -1.61 -6.16 -15.64
C ASN A 175 -1.17 -6.90 -14.37
N HIS A 176 -0.71 -6.18 -13.33
CA HIS A 176 -0.47 -6.79 -12.02
C HIS A 176 -1.76 -7.39 -11.42
N ALA A 177 -2.90 -6.71 -11.56
CA ALA A 177 -4.18 -7.22 -11.07
C ALA A 177 -4.57 -8.52 -11.79
N ARG A 178 -4.41 -8.60 -13.12
CA ARG A 178 -4.65 -9.85 -13.87
C ARG A 178 -3.73 -10.99 -13.42
N ALA A 179 -2.46 -10.68 -13.13
CA ALA A 179 -1.50 -11.66 -12.59
C ALA A 179 -1.94 -12.19 -11.21
N PHE A 180 -2.30 -11.31 -10.28
CA PHE A 180 -2.82 -11.72 -8.97
C PHE A 180 -4.15 -12.47 -9.08
N GLU A 181 -5.05 -12.05 -9.96
CA GLU A 181 -6.33 -12.74 -10.19
C GLU A 181 -6.10 -14.18 -10.65
N LYS A 182 -5.20 -14.39 -11.61
CA LYS A 182 -4.82 -15.75 -12.07
C LYS A 182 -4.25 -16.59 -10.93
N ALA A 183 -3.37 -16.02 -10.10
CA ALA A 183 -2.76 -16.72 -8.98
C ALA A 183 -3.79 -17.08 -7.90
N LEU A 184 -4.65 -16.14 -7.51
CA LEU A 184 -5.73 -16.35 -6.55
C LEU A 184 -6.73 -17.40 -7.03
N ALA A 185 -7.18 -17.29 -8.29
CA ALA A 185 -8.10 -18.25 -8.90
C ALA A 185 -7.51 -19.65 -8.98
N GLY A 186 -6.24 -19.78 -9.43
CA GLY A 186 -5.54 -21.07 -9.49
C GLY A 186 -5.29 -21.71 -8.13
N ALA A 187 -5.28 -20.90 -7.07
CA ALA A 187 -5.23 -21.34 -5.67
C ALA A 187 -6.61 -21.63 -5.06
N GLY A 188 -7.71 -21.44 -5.80
CA GLY A 188 -9.07 -21.63 -5.29
C GLY A 188 -9.45 -20.57 -4.24
N TYR A 189 -9.13 -19.30 -4.49
CA TYR A 189 -9.69 -18.19 -3.74
C TYR A 189 -11.18 -18.07 -4.02
N ASP A 190 -11.99 -18.15 -2.97
CA ASP A 190 -13.44 -18.00 -3.01
C ASP A 190 -13.89 -17.18 -1.80
N ALA A 191 -14.47 -16.01 -2.07
CA ALA A 191 -14.99 -15.11 -1.05
C ALA A 191 -16.18 -15.71 -0.27
N ALA A 192 -16.91 -16.67 -0.86
CA ALA A 192 -18.08 -17.31 -0.28
C ALA A 192 -17.74 -18.58 0.54
N ALA A 193 -16.76 -19.39 0.11
CA ALA A 193 -16.36 -20.64 0.77
C ALA A 193 -15.53 -20.47 2.05
N SER A 194 -15.08 -19.27 2.42
CA SER A 194 -14.34 -18.99 3.66
C SER A 194 -15.20 -19.12 4.95
N ARG A 195 -16.22 -19.98 4.96
CA ARG A 195 -17.16 -20.26 6.07
C ARG A 195 -16.64 -21.23 7.15
N SER A 196 -15.44 -21.80 7.05
CA SER A 196 -14.91 -22.72 8.07
C SER A 196 -13.88 -22.06 8.99
N PRO A 197 -14.15 -21.92 10.30
CA PRO A 197 -13.18 -21.46 11.29
C PRO A 197 -12.28 -22.62 11.81
N ALA A 198 -11.89 -23.54 10.93
CA ALA A 198 -11.07 -24.69 11.32
C ALA A 198 -9.73 -24.65 10.59
N ASN A 199 -8.67 -24.45 11.36
CA ASN A 199 -7.26 -24.51 10.98
C ASN A 199 -6.54 -23.20 10.59
N GLN A 200 -6.90 -22.07 11.21
CA GLN A 200 -5.93 -21.00 11.39
C GLN A 200 -5.17 -21.28 12.69
N LYS A 201 -3.90 -21.68 12.62
CA LYS A 201 -3.01 -21.46 13.79
C LYS A 201 -3.10 -19.97 14.13
N PRO A 202 -3.23 -19.59 15.40
CA PRO A 202 -3.19 -18.18 15.77
C PRO A 202 -1.96 -17.56 15.12
N VAL A 203 -2.17 -16.52 14.30
CA VAL A 203 -1.07 -15.60 14.02
C VAL A 203 -0.60 -15.16 15.40
N PRO A 204 0.66 -15.36 15.78
CA PRO A 204 1.16 -14.88 17.06
C PRO A 204 0.83 -13.39 17.12
N VAL A 205 0.03 -12.99 18.11
CA VAL A 205 -0.07 -11.58 18.47
C VAL A 205 1.37 -11.16 18.73
N PRO A 206 1.93 -10.18 17.99
CA PRO A 206 3.24 -9.67 18.34
C PRO A 206 3.14 -9.14 19.76
N VAL A 207 3.86 -9.81 20.68
CA VAL A 207 4.28 -9.25 21.95
C VAL A 207 4.81 -7.85 21.70
N THR A 208 4.49 -6.95 22.64
CA THR A 208 4.91 -5.54 22.73
C THR A 208 6.11 -5.18 21.85
N PRO A 209 6.03 -4.09 21.05
CA PRO A 209 7.18 -3.61 20.30
C PRO A 209 8.39 -3.48 21.23
N PRO A 210 9.60 -3.89 20.82
CA PRO A 210 10.79 -3.48 21.55
C PRO A 210 10.76 -1.95 21.64
N THR A 211 11.08 -1.42 22.82
CA THR A 211 11.33 0.01 23.04
C THR A 211 12.16 0.52 21.86
N PRO A 212 11.76 1.64 21.20
CA PRO A 212 12.51 2.15 20.08
C PRO A 212 13.96 2.37 20.52
N THR A 213 14.89 1.64 19.91
CA THR A 213 16.31 1.97 19.97
C THR A 213 16.44 3.42 19.51
N PRO A 214 17.13 4.30 20.28
CA PRO A 214 17.36 5.67 19.85
C PRO A 214 17.90 5.66 18.42
N ALA A 215 17.38 6.56 17.59
CA ALA A 215 17.93 6.76 16.26
C ALA A 215 19.45 6.96 16.40
N PRO A 216 20.29 6.28 15.59
CA PRO A 216 21.71 6.54 15.61
C PRO A 216 21.93 8.04 15.38
N ALA A 217 22.84 8.63 16.15
CA ALA A 217 23.23 10.02 15.96
C ALA A 217 23.57 10.28 14.48
N PRO A 218 23.28 11.49 13.95
CA PRO A 218 23.62 11.81 12.56
C PRO A 218 25.09 11.48 12.31
N ILE A 219 25.34 10.58 11.36
CA ILE A 219 26.69 10.33 10.88
C ILE A 219 27.06 11.55 10.04
N ASP A 220 28.02 12.32 10.52
CA ASP A 220 28.58 13.46 9.83
C ASP A 220 29.47 12.92 8.68
N ILE A 221 28.91 12.83 7.47
CA ILE A 221 29.67 12.43 6.28
C ILE A 221 30.20 13.68 5.60
N ALA A 222 31.48 13.95 5.84
CA ALA A 222 32.28 14.89 5.06
C ALA A 222 32.24 14.53 3.55
N PRO A 223 32.33 15.52 2.65
CA PRO A 223 32.09 15.29 1.23
C PRO A 223 33.30 14.63 0.56
N GLY A 224 33.09 13.46 -0.04
CA GLY A 224 33.97 12.95 -1.09
C GLY A 224 34.33 11.48 -0.95
N ALA A 225 33.60 10.61 -1.65
CA ALA A 225 34.16 9.51 -2.46
C ALA A 225 33.03 8.67 -3.10
N GLY A 226 32.97 8.70 -4.43
CA GLY A 226 32.50 7.56 -5.25
C GLY A 226 31.02 7.25 -5.31
N ARG A 227 30.24 8.09 -6.00
CA ARG A 227 28.95 7.65 -6.58
C ARG A 227 29.24 6.66 -7.71
N ARG A 228 28.71 5.43 -7.60
CA ARG A 228 28.42 4.61 -8.78
C ARG A 228 27.02 5.01 -9.25
N ASP A 229 26.98 5.62 -10.42
CA ASP A 229 25.79 6.25 -10.98
C ASP A 229 24.73 5.19 -11.33
N LEU A 230 23.67 5.15 -10.53
CA LEU A 230 22.38 4.65 -11.00
C LEU A 230 21.60 5.87 -11.53
N PRO A 231 21.05 5.82 -12.74
CA PRO A 231 20.38 6.97 -13.34
C PRO A 231 19.19 7.41 -12.47
N ALA A 232 19.14 8.71 -12.16
CA ALA A 232 18.18 9.36 -11.26
C ALA A 232 16.69 9.15 -11.61
N ALA A 233 16.39 8.57 -12.78
CA ALA A 233 15.03 8.21 -13.21
C ALA A 233 14.42 7.00 -12.46
N ALA A 234 15.21 6.21 -11.73
CA ALA A 234 14.74 4.95 -11.12
C ALA A 234 14.25 5.08 -9.65
N ILE A 235 14.44 6.24 -9.00
CA ILE A 235 14.11 6.44 -7.57
C ILE A 235 12.92 7.42 -7.39
N LEU A 236 12.55 8.18 -8.42
CA LEU A 236 11.58 9.28 -8.31
C LEU A 236 10.12 8.90 -8.62
N ALA A 237 9.83 7.68 -9.06
CA ALA A 237 8.49 7.31 -9.55
C ALA A 237 7.51 6.80 -8.47
N ILE A 238 7.94 6.60 -7.21
CA ILE A 238 7.06 6.20 -6.09
C ILE A 238 6.67 7.41 -5.22
N ILE A 239 7.31 8.58 -5.41
CA ILE A 239 7.26 9.69 -4.43
C ILE A 239 6.64 10.99 -4.98
N VAL A 240 6.34 11.13 -6.29
CA VAL A 240 5.93 12.45 -6.85
C VAL A 240 4.51 12.56 -7.42
N LEU A 241 3.71 11.51 -7.59
CA LEU A 241 2.38 11.67 -8.21
C LEU A 241 1.19 11.76 -7.24
N MET A 242 1.32 12.52 -6.15
CA MET A 242 0.16 13.24 -5.55
C MET A 242 0.30 14.77 -5.73
N LEU A 243 1.13 15.22 -6.68
CA LEU A 243 1.49 16.64 -6.82
C LEU A 243 1.04 17.36 -8.09
N VAL A 244 0.42 16.72 -9.07
CA VAL A 244 -0.12 17.45 -10.25
C VAL A 244 -1.46 16.88 -10.68
N ALA A 245 -2.52 17.16 -9.90
CA ALA A 245 -3.90 16.92 -10.35
C ALA A 245 -4.93 17.85 -9.67
N VAL A 246 -4.58 19.13 -9.44
CA VAL A 246 -5.57 20.18 -9.12
C VAL A 246 -5.35 21.48 -9.92
N ALA A 247 -4.26 21.63 -10.69
CA ALA A 247 -4.00 22.87 -11.45
C ALA A 247 -4.54 22.88 -12.90
N ALA A 248 -5.32 21.88 -13.33
CA ALA A 248 -5.81 21.78 -14.72
C ALA A 248 -7.35 21.79 -14.85
N SER A 249 -8.06 22.35 -13.87
CA SER A 249 -9.50 22.59 -13.96
C SER A 249 -9.91 24.02 -13.57
N MET A 250 -8.97 24.97 -13.58
CA MET A 250 -9.26 26.38 -13.30
C MET A 250 -9.01 27.34 -14.48
N PHE A 251 -8.64 26.84 -15.67
CA PHE A 251 -8.64 27.63 -16.90
C PHE A 251 -9.11 26.78 -18.08
N GLY A 252 -10.41 26.86 -18.34
CA GLY A 252 -11.12 26.27 -19.47
C GLY A 252 -12.51 26.86 -19.48
N GLY A 253 -12.56 28.17 -19.76
CA GLY A 253 -13.75 28.83 -20.29
C GLY A 253 -13.90 28.54 -21.77
#